data_AF-A0A5S5AJV9-F1
#
_entry.id   AF-A0A5S5AJV9-F1
#
_cell.length_a   1.000
_cell.length_b   1.000
_cell.length_c   1.000
_cell.angle_alpha   90.00
_cell.angle_beta   90.00
_cell.angle_gamma   90.00
#
_symmetry.space_group_name_H-M   'P 1'
#
loop_
_entity.id
_entity.type
_entity.pdbx_description
1 polymer ?
#
loop_
_entity_poly.entity_id
_entity_poly.type
_entity_poly.pdbx_seq_one_letter_code
_entity_poly.pdbx_strand_id
1 'polypeptide(L)'
;MGGKKRFKLGRIIFILFLVYFVYTFTVQQLKINDLRRQELELSQEMSRLVEERDRLKKEIELLNTESYIEKLARDQLGLVKPGEILYKISSPRGD
;
A
#
# COMPACT_ATOMS: atom_id res chain seq x y z
N MET A 1 -56.38 40.00 -12.92
CA MET A 1 -55.82 39.66 -11.59
C MET A 1 -54.80 38.52 -11.68
N GLY A 2 -53.71 38.65 -12.46
CA GLY A 2 -52.78 37.54 -12.78
C GLY A 2 -51.34 37.67 -12.30
N GLY A 3 -50.85 38.90 -12.04
CA GLY A 3 -49.43 39.17 -11.79
C GLY A 3 -48.87 38.55 -10.50
N LYS A 4 -49.67 38.49 -9.42
CA LYS A 4 -49.22 38.00 -8.11
C LYS A 4 -48.93 36.49 -8.08
N LYS A 5 -49.58 35.69 -8.94
CA LYS A 5 -49.37 34.23 -9.00
C LYS A 5 -48.07 33.85 -9.72
N ARG A 6 -47.67 34.60 -10.76
CA ARG A 6 -46.44 34.35 -11.53
C ARG A 6 -45.17 34.61 -10.70
N PHE A 7 -45.19 35.65 -9.85
CA PHE A 7 -44.11 35.94 -8.90
C PHE A 7 -44.00 34.91 -7.76
N LYS A 8 -45.13 34.35 -7.29
CA LYS A 8 -45.10 33.26 -6.30
C LYS A 8 -44.51 31.97 -6.90
N LEU A 9 -44.84 31.67 -8.15
CA LEU A 9 -44.32 30.49 -8.84
C LEU A 9 -42.82 30.61 -9.15
N GLY A 10 -42.35 31.77 -9.64
CA GLY A 10 -40.93 32.01 -9.88
C GLY A 10 -40.08 31.88 -8.61
N ARG A 11 -40.59 32.35 -7.46
CA ARG A 11 -39.93 32.19 -6.17
C ARG A 11 -39.86 30.73 -5.70
N ILE A 12 -40.90 29.93 -5.94
CA ILE A 12 -40.87 28.49 -5.63
C ILE A 12 -39.82 27.77 -6.48
N ILE A 13 -39.78 28.06 -7.78
CA ILE A 13 -38.77 27.48 -8.69
C ILE A 13 -37.37 27.89 -8.26
N PHE A 14 -37.16 29.15 -7.86
CA PHE A 14 -35.88 29.63 -7.36
C PHE A 14 -35.45 28.91 -6.06
N ILE A 15 -36.36 28.72 -5.11
CA ILE A 15 -36.08 27.97 -3.88
C ILE A 15 -35.72 26.51 -4.21
N LEU A 16 -36.47 25.86 -5.10
CA LEU A 16 -36.17 24.49 -5.53
C LEU A 16 -34.80 24.38 -6.21
N PHE A 17 -34.47 25.34 -7.07
CA PHE A 17 -33.15 25.42 -7.70
C PHE A 17 -32.04 25.59 -6.65
N LEU A 18 -32.25 26.44 -5.65
CA LEU A 18 -31.27 26.69 -4.59
C LEU A 18 -31.08 25.46 -3.70
N VAL A 19 -32.16 24.76 -3.35
CA VAL A 19 -32.08 23.48 -2.62
C VAL A 19 -31.35 22.42 -3.43
N TYR A 20 -31.66 22.28 -4.72
CA TYR A 20 -30.96 21.35 -5.61
C TYR A 20 -29.46 21.68 -5.70
N PHE A 21 -29.12 22.96 -5.86
CA PHE A 21 -27.74 23.41 -5.94
C PHE A 21 -26.97 23.10 -4.65
N VAL A 22 -27.55 23.44 -3.49
CA VAL A 22 -26.95 23.13 -2.18
C VAL A 22 -26.77 21.62 -2.05
N TYR A 23 -27.80 20.82 -2.31
CA TYR A 23 -27.72 19.35 -2.22
C TYR A 23 -26.58 18.78 -3.09
N THR A 24 -26.50 19.21 -4.34
CA THR A 24 -25.48 18.73 -5.29
C THR A 24 -24.08 19.15 -4.85
N PHE A 25 -23.93 20.37 -4.35
CA PHE A 25 -22.67 20.88 -3.83
C PHE A 25 -22.19 20.09 -2.61
N THR A 26 -23.07 19.77 -1.66
CA THR A 26 -22.71 19.00 -0.47
C THR A 26 -22.25 17.58 -0.83
N VAL A 27 -22.97 16.90 -1.74
CA VAL A 27 -22.61 15.54 -2.19
C VAL A 27 -21.28 15.54 -2.94
N GLN A 28 -21.06 16.52 -3.83
CA GLN A 28 -19.79 16.64 -4.54
C GLN A 28 -18.62 16.88 -3.59
N GLN A 29 -18.80 17.75 -2.58
CA GLN A 29 -17.74 18.04 -1.62
C GLN A 29 -17.32 16.82 -0.81
N LEU A 30 -18.29 15.99 -0.39
CA LEU A 30 -18.01 14.72 0.30
C LEU A 30 -17.24 13.76 -0.61
N LYS A 31 -17.65 13.62 -1.87
CA LYS A 31 -16.99 12.73 -2.84
C LYS A 31 -15.55 13.17 -3.13
N ILE A 32 -15.30 14.46 -3.24
CA ILE A 32 -13.93 14.99 -3.42
C ILE A 32 -13.06 14.67 -2.20
N ASN A 33 -13.61 14.82 -0.99
CA ASN A 33 -12.86 14.54 0.23
C ASN A 33 -12.53 13.03 0.35
N ASP A 34 -13.46 12.17 -0.01
CA ASP A 34 -13.27 10.72 -0.03
C ASP A 34 -12.20 10.31 -1.05
N LEU A 35 -12.28 10.84 -2.28
CA LEU A 35 -11.29 10.59 -3.32
C LEU A 35 -9.88 11.05 -2.90
N ARG A 36 -9.76 12.21 -2.24
CA ARG A 36 -8.46 12.69 -1.72
C ARG A 36 -7.90 11.79 -0.63
N ARG A 37 -8.75 11.21 0.22
CA ARG A 37 -8.30 10.24 1.23
C ARG A 37 -7.78 8.97 0.57
N GLN A 38 -8.53 8.42 -0.39
CA GLN A 38 -8.12 7.24 -1.15
C GLN A 38 -6.80 7.47 -1.89
N GLU A 39 -6.63 8.65 -2.52
CA GLU A 39 -5.38 9.02 -3.18
C GLU A 39 -4.20 9.02 -2.20
N LEU A 40 -4.41 9.57 -1.01
CA LEU A 40 -3.37 9.67 0.02
C LEU A 40 -3.00 8.29 0.60
N GLU A 41 -3.99 7.44 0.86
CA GLU A 41 -3.79 6.06 1.30
C GLU A 41 -3.05 5.24 0.25
N LEU A 42 -3.46 5.31 -1.01
CA LEU A 42 -2.83 4.59 -2.10
C LEU A 42 -1.40 5.07 -2.35
N SER A 43 -1.15 6.38 -2.22
CA SER A 43 0.20 6.94 -2.30
C SER A 43 1.11 6.44 -1.17
N GLN A 44 0.58 6.34 0.05
CA GLN A 44 1.33 5.76 1.18
C GLN A 44 1.61 4.27 0.97
N GLU A 45 0.64 3.50 0.47
CA GLU A 45 0.81 2.08 0.15
C GLU A 45 1.88 1.89 -0.94
N MET A 46 1.81 2.66 -2.02
CA MET A 46 2.83 2.70 -3.06
C MET A 46 4.23 2.96 -2.49
N SER A 47 4.37 3.96 -1.61
CA SER A 47 5.66 4.27 -0.99
C SER A 47 6.20 3.10 -0.17
N ARG A 48 5.34 2.42 0.61
CA ARG A 48 5.72 1.25 1.40
C ARG A 48 6.15 0.09 0.52
N LEU A 49 5.39 -0.20 -0.54
CA LEU A 49 5.71 -1.27 -1.48
C LEU A 49 7.01 -1.01 -2.24
N VAL A 50 7.30 0.25 -2.60
CA VAL A 50 8.57 0.63 -3.22
C VAL A 50 9.74 0.40 -2.26
N GLU A 51 9.60 0.82 -1.00
CA GLU A 51 10.62 0.62 0.03
C GLU A 51 10.87 -0.87 0.30
N GLU A 52 9.81 -1.67 0.40
CA GLU A 52 9.89 -3.12 0.57
C GLU A 52 10.56 -3.78 -0.63
N ARG A 53 10.17 -3.40 -1.84
CA ARG A 53 10.80 -3.89 -3.08
C ARG A 53 12.29 -3.57 -3.11
N ASP A 54 12.69 -2.36 -2.74
CA ASP A 54 14.10 -1.97 -2.74
C ASP A 54 14.90 -2.67 -1.64
N ARG A 55 14.28 -2.93 -0.48
CA ARG A 55 14.86 -3.77 0.57
C ARG A 55 15.08 -5.20 0.07
N LEU A 56 14.07 -5.82 -0.53
CA LEU A 56 14.16 -7.18 -1.07
C LEU A 56 15.19 -7.27 -2.19
N LYS A 57 15.32 -6.24 -3.03
CA LYS A 57 16.37 -6.17 -4.05
C LYS A 57 17.78 -6.17 -3.45
N LYS A 58 18.01 -5.36 -2.41
CA LYS A 58 19.29 -5.36 -1.69
C LYS A 58 19.58 -6.72 -1.07
N GLU A 59 18.56 -7.37 -0.52
CA GLU A 59 18.70 -8.73 0.02
C GLU A 59 19.06 -9.73 -1.07
N ILE A 60 18.42 -9.67 -2.25
CA ILE A 60 18.77 -10.49 -3.42
C ILE A 60 20.21 -10.21 -3.90
N GLU A 61 20.65 -8.96 -3.94
CA GLU A 61 22.02 -8.60 -4.30
C GLU A 61 23.03 -9.19 -3.31
N LEU A 62 22.75 -9.13 -2.00
CA LEU A 62 23.57 -9.78 -0.97
C LEU A 62 23.58 -11.30 -1.14
N LEU A 63 22.42 -11.91 -1.39
CA LEU A 63 22.23 -13.34 -1.63
C LEU A 63 22.99 -13.85 -2.87
N ASN A 64 23.11 -13.02 -3.91
CA ASN A 64 23.79 -13.37 -5.16
C ASN A 64 25.32 -13.26 -5.10
N THR A 65 25.88 -12.90 -3.94
CA THR A 65 27.33 -12.91 -3.75
C THR A 65 27.77 -14.36 -3.47
N GLU A 66 28.81 -14.87 -4.17
CA GLU A 66 29.30 -16.24 -4.00
C GLU A 66 29.56 -16.61 -2.52
N SER A 67 30.03 -15.64 -1.72
CA SER A 67 30.27 -15.81 -0.28
C SER A 67 28.98 -16.07 0.52
N TYR A 68 27.86 -15.43 0.17
CA TYR A 68 26.59 -15.67 0.84
C TYR A 68 25.99 -17.02 0.41
N ILE A 69 26.07 -17.36 -0.87
CA ILE A 69 25.67 -18.68 -1.38
C ILE A 69 26.47 -19.79 -0.70
N GLU A 70 27.78 -19.62 -0.57
CA GLU A 70 28.66 -20.54 0.14
C GLU A 70 28.26 -20.66 1.63
N LYS A 71 27.99 -19.53 2.29
CA LYS A 71 27.56 -19.53 3.69
C LYS A 71 26.20 -20.22 3.87
N LEU A 72 25.22 -19.93 3.00
CA LEU A 72 23.90 -20.58 3.03
C LEU A 72 24.00 -22.08 2.75
N ALA A 73 24.83 -22.48 1.79
CA ALA A 73 25.10 -23.88 1.47
C ALA A 73 25.75 -24.62 2.65
N ARG A 74 26.65 -23.98 3.39
CA ARG A 74 27.26 -24.52 4.62
C ARG A 74 26.26 -24.59 5.78
N ASP A 75 25.54 -23.50 6.03
CA ASP A 75 24.68 -23.34 7.22
C ASP A 75 23.35 -24.12 7.10
N GLN A 76 22.70 -24.10 5.94
CA GLN A 76 21.38 -24.71 5.73
C GLN A 76 21.47 -26.10 5.08
N LEU A 77 22.45 -26.33 4.21
CA LEU A 77 22.56 -27.58 3.44
C LEU A 77 23.72 -28.47 3.93
N GLY A 78 24.57 -27.99 4.83
CA GLY A 78 25.73 -28.74 5.34
C GLY A 78 26.76 -29.08 4.27
N LEU A 79 26.74 -28.36 3.14
CA LEU A 79 27.62 -28.60 2.00
C LEU A 79 29.03 -28.08 2.27
N VAL A 80 30.03 -28.81 1.81
CA VAL A 80 31.46 -28.48 1.92
C VAL A 80 32.12 -28.54 0.54
N LYS A 81 33.19 -27.77 0.31
CA LYS A 81 33.91 -27.80 -0.97
C LYS A 81 34.63 -29.14 -1.16
N PRO A 82 34.87 -29.58 -2.40
CA PRO A 82 35.70 -30.76 -2.66
C PRO A 82 37.07 -30.63 -1.99
N GLY A 83 37.37 -31.51 -1.03
CA GLY A 83 38.60 -31.49 -0.23
C GLY A 83 38.47 -30.99 1.21
N GLU A 84 37.30 -30.51 1.64
CA GLU A 84 37.02 -30.12 3.03
C GLU A 84 36.35 -31.27 3.82
N ILE A 85 36.66 -31.39 5.11
CA ILE A 85 36.10 -32.43 6.01
C ILE A 85 35.15 -31.77 7.02
N LEU A 86 33.88 -32.21 7.02
CA LEU A 86 32.87 -31.73 7.98
C LEU A 86 33.04 -32.40 9.35
N TYR A 87 33.53 -31.66 10.34
CA TYR A 87 33.62 -32.12 11.72
C TYR A 87 32.29 -31.88 12.46
N LYS A 88 31.47 -32.92 12.63
CA LYS A 88 30.31 -32.88 13.53
C LYS A 88 30.78 -33.25 14.94
N ILE A 89 30.91 -32.25 15.82
CA ILE A 89 31.19 -32.49 17.23
C ILE A 89 29.91 -33.07 17.86
N SER A 90 29.78 -34.39 17.87
CA SER A 90 28.79 -35.05 18.72
C SER A 90 29.29 -34.99 20.16
N SER A 91 28.56 -34.28 21.03
CA SER A 91 28.80 -34.31 22.47
C SER A 91 28.88 -35.77 22.95
N PRO A 92 29.78 -36.11 23.90
CA PRO A 92 29.93 -37.47 24.35
C PRO A 92 28.59 -37.94 24.91
N ARG A 93 28.11 -39.07 24.40
CA ARG A 93 26.96 -39.78 24.96
C ARG A 93 27.41 -40.26 26.34
N GLY A 94 27.09 -39.48 27.36
CA GLY A 94 27.25 -39.89 28.75
C GLY A 94 26.38 -41.12 28.99
N ASP A 95 27.03 -42.26 29.07
CA ASP A 95 26.57 -43.46 29.76
C ASP A 95 26.56 -43.25 31.27
#